data_AF-A0A077XTU9-F1
#
_entry.id   AF-A0A077XTU9-F1
#
_cell.length_a   1.000
_cell.length_b   1.000
_cell.length_c   1.000
_cell.angle_alpha   90.00
_cell.angle_beta   90.00
_cell.angle_gamma   90.00
#
_symmetry.space_group_name_H-M   'P 1'
#
loop_
_entity.id
_entity.type
_entity.pdbx_description
1 polymer ?
#
loop_
_entity_poly.entity_id
_entity_poly.type
_entity_poly.pdbx_seq_one_letter_code
_entity_poly.pdbx_strand_id
1 'polypeptide(L)'
;MIEKSKGDAYDRTGSVFIIPQDQQLSFLDGMQQGMNTLPLYDNGNGKKYQGVVRTANYTPILELMRFFTPFGVSQFNYLKLKGKTWQDSVVYRQDITELASAISDQEVYVGTFIGNYDKNGHEVSLELTVHPGFDNKQGLKKLLPIFNTTNVMEMGGQEYGTMFDKEKGLEVTFELKEDASNVQLRYVTTGHGGWGNGDEFVPKTNSLFLNGTALFSYTPWRNDCGSYRLSNPASGNFSNGLSSSDLSRSNWCPGTVTYPIFIDIGDLKAGKHTVRVQIPQGESEGTSFSSWNVSGVLVYD
;
A
#
# COMPACT_ATOMS: atom_id res chain seq x y z
N MET A 1 10.30 3.88 11.21
CA MET A 1 10.19 2.45 11.54
C MET A 1 11.53 1.77 11.29
N ILE A 2 11.92 0.85 12.17
CA ILE A 2 13.06 -0.05 11.99
C ILE A 2 12.51 -1.47 11.94
N GLU A 3 12.97 -2.29 10.99
CA GLU A 3 12.56 -3.68 10.83
C GLU A 3 13.77 -4.59 10.71
N LYS A 4 13.62 -5.81 11.22
CA LYS A 4 14.53 -6.93 10.96
C LYS A 4 13.79 -8.26 10.98
N SER A 5 14.31 -9.23 10.22
CA SER A 5 13.82 -10.61 10.28
C SER A 5 14.21 -11.25 11.60
N LYS A 6 13.33 -12.13 12.10
CA LYS A 6 13.55 -13.05 13.23
C LYS A 6 13.44 -14.51 12.81
N GLY A 7 13.21 -14.77 11.52
CA GLY A 7 13.04 -16.11 10.96
C GLY A 7 12.60 -16.08 9.50
N ASP A 8 11.80 -15.08 9.10
CA ASP A 8 11.30 -14.99 7.73
C ASP A 8 12.39 -14.59 6.73
N ALA A 9 12.58 -15.40 5.69
CA ALA A 9 13.59 -15.19 4.66
C ALA A 9 13.09 -14.31 3.50
N TYR A 10 11.78 -14.07 3.40
CA TYR A 10 11.14 -13.51 2.22
C TYR A 10 10.95 -11.99 2.29
N ASP A 11 10.78 -11.39 1.12
CA ASP A 11 10.41 -9.99 0.91
C ASP A 11 8.89 -9.83 1.00
N ARG A 12 8.41 -9.37 2.16
CA ARG A 12 6.99 -9.29 2.48
C ARG A 12 6.44 -7.90 2.25
N THR A 13 5.18 -7.84 1.81
CA THR A 13 4.40 -6.61 1.82
C THR A 13 4.18 -6.16 3.27
N GLY A 14 4.46 -4.89 3.54
CA GLY A 14 4.20 -4.25 4.81
C GLY A 14 3.41 -2.95 4.67
N SER A 15 2.59 -2.66 5.68
CA SER A 15 1.78 -1.44 5.74
C SER A 15 1.74 -0.91 7.17
N VAL A 16 2.09 0.37 7.34
CA VAL A 16 1.78 1.13 8.56
C VAL A 16 0.53 1.93 8.27
N PHE A 17 -0.50 1.77 9.09
CA PHE A 17 -1.83 2.34 8.82
C PHE A 17 -2.52 2.84 10.09
N ILE A 18 -3.45 3.77 9.90
CA ILE A 18 -4.43 4.19 10.90
C ILE A 18 -5.76 3.51 10.56
N ILE A 19 -6.53 3.16 11.60
CA ILE A 19 -7.92 2.74 11.45
C ILE A 19 -8.83 3.95 11.75
N PRO A 20 -9.44 4.60 10.73
CA PRO A 20 -10.39 5.67 10.96
C PRO A 20 -11.60 5.18 11.76
N GLN A 21 -12.05 6.00 12.71
CA GLN A 21 -13.22 5.75 13.57
C GLN A 21 -14.33 6.79 13.29
N ASP A 22 -14.34 7.39 12.09
CA ASP A 22 -15.26 8.46 11.69
C ASP A 22 -16.63 7.96 11.23
N GLN A 23 -16.83 6.64 11.18
CA GLN A 23 -18.03 5.99 10.70
C GLN A 23 -18.54 4.94 11.70
N GLN A 24 -19.78 4.49 11.50
CA GLN A 24 -20.40 3.47 12.34
C GLN A 24 -19.62 2.14 12.35
N LEU A 25 -19.04 1.75 11.21
CA LEU A 25 -18.22 0.57 11.06
C LEU A 25 -16.79 0.97 10.76
N SER A 26 -15.84 0.32 11.44
CA SER A 26 -14.41 0.53 11.26
C SER A 26 -13.71 -0.77 10.84
N PHE A 27 -12.46 -0.66 10.38
CA PHE A 27 -11.66 -1.86 10.11
C PHE A 27 -11.38 -2.68 11.37
N LEU A 28 -11.42 -2.05 12.56
CA LEU A 28 -11.23 -2.73 13.85
C LEU A 28 -12.36 -3.73 14.12
N ASP A 29 -13.58 -3.44 13.70
CA ASP A 29 -14.70 -4.38 13.78
C ASP A 29 -14.44 -5.63 12.94
N GLY A 30 -13.82 -5.48 11.77
CA GLY A 30 -13.33 -6.59 10.95
C GLY A 30 -12.29 -7.42 11.68
N MET A 31 -11.32 -6.77 12.33
CA MET A 31 -10.28 -7.47 13.10
C MET A 31 -10.82 -8.22 14.31
N GLN A 32 -11.81 -7.67 15.01
CA GLN A 32 -12.35 -8.24 16.25
C GLN A 32 -13.44 -9.28 16.02
N GLN A 33 -14.30 -9.06 15.03
CA GLN A 33 -15.52 -9.84 14.80
C GLN A 33 -15.43 -10.71 13.53
N GLY A 34 -14.36 -10.55 12.74
CA GLY A 34 -14.10 -11.25 11.50
C GLY A 34 -14.37 -10.38 10.27
N MET A 35 -13.53 -10.52 9.24
CA MET A 35 -13.52 -9.65 8.04
C MET A 35 -14.86 -9.57 7.28
N ASN A 36 -15.75 -10.55 7.43
CA ASN A 36 -17.05 -10.56 6.77
C ASN A 36 -18.01 -9.50 7.36
N THR A 37 -17.66 -8.85 8.46
CA THR A 37 -18.36 -7.66 8.95
C THR A 37 -18.08 -6.43 8.08
N LEU A 38 -16.95 -6.39 7.37
CA LEU A 38 -16.57 -5.29 6.51
C LEU A 38 -17.45 -5.27 5.24
N PRO A 39 -17.69 -4.08 4.64
CA PRO A 39 -18.47 -3.99 3.42
C PRO A 39 -17.82 -4.77 2.28
N LEU A 40 -18.65 -5.45 1.48
CA LEU A 40 -18.18 -6.23 0.34
C LEU A 40 -18.19 -5.37 -0.92
N TYR A 41 -17.08 -5.41 -1.66
CA TYR A 41 -16.95 -4.85 -2.99
C TYR A 41 -16.98 -5.97 -4.04
N ASP A 42 -17.73 -5.72 -5.13
CA ASP A 42 -17.88 -6.61 -6.26
C ASP A 42 -17.88 -5.78 -7.55
N ASN A 43 -17.06 -6.19 -8.52
CA ASN A 43 -16.93 -5.52 -9.81
C ASN A 43 -17.39 -6.40 -10.99
N GLY A 44 -17.96 -7.57 -10.73
CA GLY A 44 -18.44 -8.52 -11.73
C GLY A 44 -17.40 -9.55 -12.17
N ASN A 45 -16.24 -9.66 -11.51
CA ASN A 45 -15.27 -10.71 -11.79
C ASN A 45 -15.57 -12.06 -11.09
N GLY A 46 -16.61 -12.11 -10.26
CA GLY A 46 -17.04 -13.31 -9.54
C GLY A 46 -16.40 -13.49 -8.16
N LYS A 47 -15.50 -12.58 -7.73
CA LYS A 47 -14.96 -12.52 -6.37
C LYS A 47 -15.57 -11.37 -5.57
N LYS A 48 -15.37 -11.41 -4.25
CA LYS A 48 -15.81 -10.39 -3.31
C LYS A 48 -14.64 -9.93 -2.45
N TYR A 49 -14.53 -8.63 -2.27
CA TYR A 49 -13.40 -8.00 -1.59
C TYR A 49 -13.87 -7.24 -0.35
N GLN A 50 -13.25 -7.48 0.80
CA GLN A 50 -13.71 -6.97 2.09
C GLN A 50 -13.05 -5.63 2.40
N GLY A 51 -13.87 -4.61 2.67
CA GLY A 51 -13.42 -3.33 3.23
C GLY A 51 -12.52 -2.49 2.32
N VAL A 52 -12.54 -2.72 1.01
CA VAL A 52 -11.58 -2.07 0.09
C VAL A 52 -12.00 -0.67 -0.39
N VAL A 53 -13.27 -0.29 -0.23
CA VAL A 53 -13.81 1.02 -0.65
C VAL A 53 -14.58 1.68 0.49
N ARG A 54 -14.58 3.02 0.49
CA ARG A 54 -15.45 3.82 1.36
C ARG A 54 -16.92 3.56 1.02
N THR A 55 -17.76 3.49 2.04
CA THR A 55 -19.21 3.46 1.92
C THR A 55 -19.83 4.59 2.75
N ALA A 56 -21.17 4.64 2.81
CA ALA A 56 -21.88 5.58 3.68
C ALA A 56 -21.65 5.32 5.19
N ASN A 57 -21.15 4.14 5.56
CA ASN A 57 -21.01 3.71 6.96
C ASN A 57 -19.63 3.12 7.30
N TYR A 58 -18.66 3.20 6.39
CA TYR A 58 -17.32 2.63 6.58
C TYR A 58 -16.25 3.44 5.83
N THR A 59 -15.12 3.63 6.49
CA THR A 59 -13.91 4.22 5.94
C THR A 59 -12.80 3.17 5.88
N PRO A 60 -12.15 2.95 4.71
CA PRO A 60 -11.01 2.03 4.62
C PRO A 60 -9.82 2.54 5.43
N ILE A 61 -8.90 1.65 5.81
CA ILE A 61 -7.69 2.02 6.55
C ILE A 61 -6.89 3.09 5.79
N LEU A 62 -6.37 4.06 6.55
CA LEU A 62 -5.52 5.12 6.04
C LEU A 62 -4.06 4.66 6.11
N GLU A 63 -3.45 4.36 4.97
CA GLU A 63 -2.06 3.92 4.92
C GLU A 63 -1.10 5.11 5.06
N LEU A 64 -0.34 5.12 6.16
CA LEU A 64 0.72 6.09 6.42
C LEU A 64 1.93 5.82 5.54
N MET A 65 2.37 4.55 5.50
CA MET A 65 3.57 4.13 4.79
C MET A 65 3.43 2.69 4.31
N ARG A 66 3.59 2.46 3.00
CA ARG A 66 3.79 1.13 2.43
C ARG A 66 5.27 0.83 2.36
N PHE A 67 5.66 -0.37 2.77
CA PHE A 67 7.04 -0.81 2.73
C PHE A 67 7.14 -2.29 2.35
N PHE A 68 8.35 -2.71 2.03
CA PHE A 68 8.66 -4.11 1.74
C PHE A 68 9.83 -4.53 2.59
N THR A 69 9.68 -5.64 3.32
CA THR A 69 10.82 -6.21 4.06
C THR A 69 11.88 -6.63 3.05
N PRO A 70 13.17 -6.55 3.40
CA PRO A 70 14.18 -7.21 2.60
C PRO A 70 14.14 -8.72 2.84
N PHE A 71 14.89 -9.46 2.05
CA PHE A 71 15.10 -10.90 2.24
C PHE A 71 15.98 -11.18 3.48
N GLY A 72 15.36 -11.40 4.64
CA GLY A 72 16.00 -12.02 5.81
C GLY A 72 17.08 -11.19 6.52
N VAL A 73 17.03 -9.85 6.43
CA VAL A 73 18.01 -8.96 7.09
C VAL A 73 18.15 -9.28 8.59
N SER A 74 19.37 -9.17 9.13
CA SER A 74 19.71 -9.59 10.50
C SER A 74 19.79 -11.11 10.66
N GLN A 75 18.65 -11.80 10.65
CA GLN A 75 18.57 -13.23 10.96
C GLN A 75 19.42 -14.09 10.03
N PHE A 76 19.54 -13.71 8.75
CA PHE A 76 20.29 -14.45 7.74
C PHE A 76 21.68 -13.87 7.45
N ASN A 77 22.18 -12.93 8.27
CA ASN A 77 23.51 -12.31 8.09
C ASN A 77 24.69 -13.32 8.27
N TYR A 78 24.39 -14.54 8.71
CA TYR A 78 25.35 -15.66 8.71
C TYR A 78 25.71 -16.12 7.30
N LEU A 79 24.87 -15.89 6.29
CA LEU A 79 25.17 -16.15 4.88
C LEU A 79 26.37 -15.28 4.46
N LYS A 80 27.36 -15.86 3.78
CA LYS A 80 28.57 -15.12 3.38
C LYS A 80 28.67 -15.07 1.86
N LEU A 81 28.82 -13.86 1.33
CA LEU A 81 29.18 -13.61 -0.06
C LEU A 81 30.40 -12.69 -0.09
N LYS A 82 31.40 -13.04 -0.91
CA LYS A 82 32.65 -12.29 -0.99
C LYS A 82 32.37 -10.81 -1.30
N GLY A 83 32.94 -9.92 -0.50
CA GLY A 83 32.80 -8.47 -0.65
C GLY A 83 31.44 -7.90 -0.23
N LYS A 84 30.60 -8.68 0.47
CA LYS A 84 29.33 -8.20 1.03
C LYS A 84 29.31 -8.31 2.55
N THR A 85 29.09 -7.17 3.19
CA THR A 85 28.77 -7.06 4.62
C THR A 85 27.30 -6.63 4.71
N TRP A 86 26.47 -7.49 5.31
CA TRP A 86 25.04 -7.27 5.38
C TRP A 86 24.68 -6.23 6.44
N GLN A 87 23.59 -5.51 6.20
CA GLN A 87 22.98 -4.62 7.18
C GLN A 87 22.30 -5.43 8.30
N ASP A 88 22.24 -4.89 9.51
CA ASP A 88 21.61 -5.58 10.66
C ASP A 88 20.12 -5.28 10.80
N SER A 89 19.60 -4.29 10.07
CA SER A 89 18.20 -3.90 10.02
C SER A 89 17.96 -2.97 8.83
N VAL A 90 16.69 -2.71 8.49
CA VAL A 90 16.31 -1.65 7.54
C VAL A 90 15.51 -0.56 8.23
N VAL A 91 15.80 0.69 7.86
CA VAL A 91 15.08 1.87 8.35
C VAL A 91 14.18 2.41 7.25
N TYR A 92 12.92 2.61 7.62
CA TYR A 92 11.88 3.19 6.77
C TYR A 92 11.39 4.47 7.42
N ARG A 93 11.47 5.59 6.69
CA ARG A 93 11.01 6.89 7.16
C ARG A 93 10.31 7.60 6.02
N GLN A 94 9.15 8.16 6.31
CA GLN A 94 8.34 8.89 5.36
C GLN A 94 7.76 10.13 6.05
N ASP A 95 7.80 11.27 5.35
CA ASP A 95 7.04 12.45 5.75
C ASP A 95 5.56 12.21 5.46
N ILE A 96 4.72 12.44 6.46
CA ILE A 96 3.27 12.25 6.43
C ILE A 96 2.54 13.52 6.89
N THR A 97 3.17 14.69 6.76
CA THR A 97 2.62 15.99 7.17
C THR A 97 1.25 16.25 6.55
N GLU A 98 1.02 15.80 5.31
CA GLU A 98 -0.27 15.91 4.64
C GLU A 98 -1.39 15.14 5.34
N LEU A 99 -1.04 14.12 6.13
CA LEU A 99 -1.97 13.28 6.89
C LEU A 99 -2.16 13.73 8.34
N ALA A 100 -1.58 14.87 8.74
CA ALA A 100 -1.55 15.31 10.13
C ALA A 100 -2.95 15.47 10.76
N SER A 101 -3.99 15.82 10.00
CA SER A 101 -5.37 15.86 10.50
C SER A 101 -5.94 14.51 10.90
N ALA A 102 -5.36 13.40 10.44
CA ALA A 102 -5.76 12.05 10.89
C ALA A 102 -5.25 11.72 12.31
N ILE A 103 -4.29 12.48 12.84
CA ILE A 103 -3.67 12.24 14.16
C ILE A 103 -3.80 13.41 15.12
N SER A 104 -4.08 14.62 14.63
CA SER A 104 -4.22 15.81 15.50
C SER A 104 -5.41 15.67 16.43
N ASP A 105 -5.20 16.05 17.69
CA ASP A 105 -6.22 16.23 18.74
C ASP A 105 -7.18 15.06 18.95
N GLN A 106 -6.73 13.84 18.65
CA GLN A 106 -7.55 12.63 18.78
C GLN A 106 -6.71 11.41 19.15
N GLU A 107 -7.37 10.42 19.76
CA GLU A 107 -6.79 9.10 19.98
C GLU A 107 -6.95 8.26 18.70
N VAL A 108 -5.88 7.59 18.28
CA VAL A 108 -5.84 6.83 17.03
C VAL A 108 -5.30 5.42 17.23
N TYR A 109 -5.89 4.47 16.52
CA TYR A 109 -5.32 3.13 16.38
C TYR A 109 -4.32 3.14 15.23
N VAL A 110 -3.04 2.91 15.56
CA VAL A 110 -1.96 2.73 14.59
C VAL A 110 -1.55 1.26 14.55
N GLY A 111 -1.58 0.67 13.36
CA GLY A 111 -1.18 -0.72 13.11
C GLY A 111 0.08 -0.80 12.24
N THR A 112 0.82 -1.89 12.39
CA THR A 112 1.84 -2.33 11.42
C THR A 112 1.54 -3.76 11.02
N PHE A 113 1.38 -3.99 9.73
CA PHE A 113 1.18 -5.30 9.12
C PHE A 113 2.44 -5.70 8.33
N ILE A 114 2.82 -6.98 8.44
CA ILE A 114 3.77 -7.65 7.55
C ILE A 114 3.19 -9.03 7.23
N GLY A 115 2.81 -9.25 5.97
CA GLY A 115 2.18 -10.49 5.53
C GLY A 115 3.17 -11.64 5.51
N ASN A 116 3.19 -12.47 6.55
CA ASN A 116 4.11 -13.59 6.67
C ASN A 116 3.46 -14.84 7.27
N TYR A 117 4.12 -15.98 7.01
CA TYR A 117 3.74 -17.30 7.52
C TYR A 117 4.84 -17.94 8.37
N ASP A 118 5.93 -17.21 8.65
CA ASP A 118 7.00 -17.71 9.51
C ASP A 118 6.60 -17.57 10.98
N LYS A 119 6.98 -18.56 11.80
CA LYS A 119 6.63 -18.57 13.22
C LYS A 119 7.26 -17.41 14.00
N ASN A 120 8.49 -17.03 13.66
CA ASN A 120 9.21 -15.96 14.35
C ASN A 120 9.05 -14.61 13.65
N GLY A 121 8.81 -14.63 12.33
CA GLY A 121 8.45 -13.48 11.52
C GLY A 121 9.50 -12.38 11.59
N HIS A 122 9.07 -11.21 12.03
CA HIS A 122 9.82 -9.96 12.02
C HIS A 122 9.70 -9.24 13.36
N GLU A 123 10.70 -8.41 13.67
CA GLU A 123 10.67 -7.47 14.79
C GLU A 123 10.65 -6.04 14.22
N VAL A 124 9.70 -5.23 14.68
CA VAL A 124 9.55 -3.84 14.25
C VAL A 124 9.59 -2.87 15.42
N SER A 125 10.13 -1.68 15.19
CA SER A 125 10.01 -0.52 16.08
C SER A 125 9.44 0.65 15.28
N LEU A 126 8.31 1.19 15.72
CA LEU A 126 7.62 2.30 15.06
C LEU A 126 7.64 3.52 15.97
N GLU A 127 7.95 4.67 15.39
CA GLU A 127 7.93 5.98 16.04
C GLU A 127 7.25 6.97 15.10
N LEU A 128 6.39 7.82 15.66
CA LEU A 128 5.84 9.00 14.99
C LEU A 128 6.44 10.23 15.67
N THR A 129 7.09 11.09 14.89
CA THR A 129 7.74 12.31 15.39
C THR A 129 7.03 13.53 14.84
N VAL A 130 6.50 14.38 15.74
CA VAL A 130 5.93 15.67 15.36
C VAL A 130 6.98 16.75 15.60
N HIS A 131 7.34 17.48 14.55
CA HIS A 131 8.30 18.57 14.61
C HIS A 131 7.56 19.92 14.56
N PRO A 132 7.91 20.90 15.42
CA PRO A 132 7.31 22.22 15.33
C PRO A 132 7.66 22.85 13.97
N GLY A 133 6.63 23.23 13.21
CA GLY A 133 6.79 23.82 11.88
C GLY A 133 7.45 25.19 11.92
N PHE A 134 8.04 25.60 10.79
CA PHE A 134 8.60 26.95 10.63
C PHE A 134 7.52 28.02 10.39
N ASP A 135 6.34 27.62 9.88
CA ASP A 135 5.23 28.52 9.55
C ASP A 135 3.91 27.99 10.12
N ASN A 136 3.35 28.69 11.10
CA ASN A 136 2.10 28.31 11.79
C ASN A 136 0.83 28.74 11.03
N LYS A 137 0.96 29.23 9.79
CA LYS A 137 -0.15 29.82 9.03
C LYS A 137 -0.94 28.84 8.16
N GLN A 138 -0.40 27.66 7.85
CA GLN A 138 -1.11 26.66 7.06
C GLN A 138 -1.95 25.77 7.98
N GLY A 139 -3.26 25.76 7.76
CA GLY A 139 -4.17 24.82 8.42
C GLY A 139 -3.89 23.37 8.01
N LEU A 140 -4.35 22.43 8.83
CA LEU A 140 -4.27 21.01 8.49
C LEU A 140 -5.17 20.73 7.28
N LYS A 141 -4.66 19.93 6.34
CA LYS A 141 -5.45 19.47 5.20
C LYS A 141 -6.60 18.58 5.66
N LYS A 142 -7.73 18.67 4.99
CA LYS A 142 -8.83 17.71 5.14
C LYS A 142 -8.49 16.42 4.40
N LEU A 143 -8.96 15.30 4.94
CA LEU A 143 -8.68 13.97 4.42
C LEU A 143 -9.98 13.22 4.13
N LEU A 144 -10.01 12.51 3.01
CA LEU A 144 -11.07 11.55 2.71
C LEU A 144 -10.45 10.25 2.15
N PRO A 145 -10.21 9.23 2.99
CA PRO A 145 -9.83 7.90 2.52
C PRO A 145 -10.98 7.30 1.72
N ILE A 146 -10.72 6.99 0.45
CA ILE A 146 -11.76 6.51 -0.49
C ILE A 146 -11.58 5.04 -0.87
N PHE A 147 -10.33 4.52 -0.92
CA PHE A 147 -10.09 3.10 -1.15
C PHE A 147 -8.75 2.62 -0.60
N ASN A 148 -8.68 1.33 -0.27
CA ASN A 148 -7.43 0.61 0.02
C ASN A 148 -7.62 -0.89 -0.25
N THR A 149 -6.97 -1.42 -1.28
CA THR A 149 -7.03 -2.85 -1.63
C THR A 149 -5.98 -3.70 -0.94
N THR A 150 -5.08 -3.09 -0.16
CA THR A 150 -4.05 -3.82 0.59
C THR A 150 -4.72 -4.66 1.65
N ASN A 151 -4.62 -5.98 1.48
CA ASN A 151 -5.26 -6.93 2.36
C ASN A 151 -4.46 -7.14 3.65
N VAL A 152 -4.44 -6.15 4.55
CA VAL A 152 -3.72 -6.23 5.84
C VAL A 152 -4.26 -7.32 6.78
N MET A 153 -5.43 -7.88 6.47
CA MET A 153 -5.96 -9.10 7.08
C MET A 153 -5.82 -10.32 6.16
N GLU A 154 -4.75 -10.42 5.35
CA GLU A 154 -4.44 -11.57 4.48
C GLU A 154 -4.59 -12.90 5.22
N MET A 155 -3.88 -13.05 6.35
CA MET A 155 -3.95 -14.25 7.20
C MET A 155 -5.26 -14.34 8.01
N GLY A 156 -6.09 -13.30 7.98
CA GLY A 156 -7.47 -13.28 8.48
C GLY A 156 -8.52 -13.61 7.40
N GLY A 157 -8.07 -13.91 6.18
CA GLY A 157 -8.89 -14.31 5.03
C GLY A 157 -9.19 -13.20 4.02
N GLN A 158 -8.71 -11.97 4.23
CA GLN A 158 -9.06 -10.84 3.37
C GLN A 158 -8.51 -11.08 1.95
N GLU A 159 -9.41 -10.99 0.96
CA GLU A 159 -9.10 -11.35 -0.42
C GLU A 159 -8.02 -10.43 -1.01
N TYR A 160 -7.11 -11.00 -1.80
CA TYR A 160 -6.07 -10.23 -2.50
C TYR A 160 -6.70 -9.26 -3.50
N GLY A 161 -6.04 -8.13 -3.78
CA GLY A 161 -6.51 -7.13 -4.75
C GLY A 161 -6.46 -7.59 -6.21
N THR A 162 -7.24 -8.62 -6.57
CA THR A 162 -7.27 -9.21 -7.92
C THR A 162 -8.38 -8.65 -8.79
N MET A 163 -9.03 -7.56 -8.38
CA MET A 163 -10.20 -6.99 -9.08
C MET A 163 -9.86 -6.35 -10.43
N PHE A 164 -8.58 -6.17 -10.75
CA PHE A 164 -8.17 -5.47 -11.96
C PHE A 164 -8.14 -6.36 -13.22
N ASP A 165 -8.61 -7.61 -13.11
CA ASP A 165 -8.83 -8.52 -14.24
C ASP A 165 -10.06 -8.15 -15.09
N LYS A 166 -10.89 -7.21 -14.61
CA LYS A 166 -12.01 -6.62 -15.35
C LYS A 166 -11.78 -5.15 -15.62
N GLU A 167 -12.34 -4.66 -16.73
CA GLU A 167 -12.25 -3.24 -17.13
C GLU A 167 -12.77 -2.27 -16.05
N LYS A 168 -13.78 -2.70 -15.27
CA LYS A 168 -14.29 -1.90 -14.15
C LYS A 168 -13.22 -1.63 -13.09
N GLY A 169 -12.26 -2.55 -12.90
CA GLY A 169 -11.19 -2.42 -11.92
C GLY A 169 -11.72 -2.15 -10.52
N LEU A 170 -11.24 -1.08 -9.91
CA LEU A 170 -11.72 -0.54 -8.64
C LEU A 170 -12.47 0.77 -8.90
N GLU A 171 -13.72 0.85 -8.47
CA GLU A 171 -14.58 2.03 -8.66
C GLU A 171 -15.24 2.39 -7.33
N VAL A 172 -15.07 3.65 -6.91
CA VAL A 172 -15.65 4.18 -5.68
C VAL A 172 -16.43 5.45 -5.96
N THR A 173 -17.64 5.52 -5.43
CA THR A 173 -18.43 6.75 -5.37
C THR A 173 -18.39 7.30 -3.95
N PHE A 174 -17.96 8.54 -3.81
CA PHE A 174 -17.91 9.27 -2.53
C PHE A 174 -18.71 10.55 -2.63
N GLU A 175 -18.99 11.16 -1.48
CA GLU A 175 -19.75 12.39 -1.38
C GLU A 175 -18.96 13.44 -0.59
N LEU A 176 -18.86 14.64 -1.14
CA LEU A 176 -18.34 15.82 -0.47
C LEU A 176 -19.50 16.62 0.12
N LYS A 177 -19.42 16.95 1.41
CA LYS A 177 -20.46 17.73 2.09
C LYS A 177 -20.44 19.21 1.70
N GLU A 178 -19.30 19.69 1.23
CA GLU A 178 -19.02 21.07 0.85
C GLU A 178 -18.09 21.08 -0.37
N ASP A 179 -18.01 22.22 -1.05
CA ASP A 179 -17.01 22.44 -2.10
C ASP A 179 -15.60 22.27 -1.52
N ALA A 180 -14.72 21.60 -2.26
CA ALA A 180 -13.35 21.33 -1.85
C ALA A 180 -12.39 21.94 -2.88
N SER A 181 -11.43 22.75 -2.41
CA SER A 181 -10.42 23.36 -3.26
C SER A 181 -9.07 22.64 -3.16
N ASN A 182 -8.26 22.74 -4.20
CA ASN A 182 -6.91 22.15 -4.26
C ASN A 182 -6.90 20.66 -3.91
N VAL A 183 -7.88 19.91 -4.41
CA VAL A 183 -7.99 18.48 -4.16
C VAL A 183 -6.87 17.76 -4.87
N GLN A 184 -6.16 16.91 -4.13
CA GLN A 184 -5.18 15.96 -4.65
C GLN A 184 -5.58 14.54 -4.22
N LEU A 185 -5.38 13.57 -5.10
CA LEU A 185 -5.42 12.16 -4.72
C LEU A 185 -4.00 11.71 -4.37
N ARG A 186 -3.76 11.44 -3.08
CA ARG A 186 -2.59 10.70 -2.60
C ARG A 186 -2.77 9.24 -2.97
N TYR A 187 -2.01 8.76 -3.95
CA TYR A 187 -2.14 7.43 -4.53
C TYR A 187 -0.87 6.60 -4.30
N VAL A 188 -1.02 5.42 -3.69
CA VAL A 188 0.07 4.43 -3.52
C VAL A 188 -0.32 3.17 -4.26
N THR A 189 0.57 2.64 -5.10
CA THR A 189 0.32 1.43 -5.90
C THR A 189 1.55 0.55 -5.97
N THR A 190 1.36 -0.76 -5.95
CA THR A 190 2.39 -1.78 -6.12
C THR A 190 1.78 -3.01 -6.79
N GLY A 191 2.46 -3.54 -7.82
CA GLY A 191 2.07 -4.75 -8.52
C GLY A 191 2.76 -5.99 -7.93
N HIS A 192 2.03 -7.11 -7.90
CA HIS A 192 2.45 -8.37 -7.26
C HIS A 192 2.17 -9.55 -8.18
N GLY A 193 2.93 -10.64 -7.99
CA GLY A 193 2.84 -11.86 -8.78
C GLY A 193 4.25 -12.37 -9.06
N GLY A 194 4.80 -13.18 -8.13
CA GLY A 194 6.22 -13.51 -8.06
C GLY A 194 6.76 -14.51 -9.09
N TRP A 195 6.32 -14.44 -10.34
CA TRP A 195 6.84 -15.25 -11.45
C TRP A 195 7.14 -14.37 -12.68
N GLY A 196 7.83 -14.90 -13.68
CA GLY A 196 8.40 -14.11 -14.78
C GLY A 196 7.40 -13.24 -15.56
N ASN A 197 6.13 -13.62 -15.65
CA ASN A 197 5.09 -12.83 -16.31
C ASN A 197 4.09 -12.18 -15.33
N GLY A 198 4.30 -12.36 -14.03
CA GLY A 198 3.44 -11.78 -13.01
C GLY A 198 3.69 -10.29 -12.87
N ASP A 199 2.69 -9.58 -12.33
CA ASP A 199 2.67 -8.12 -12.34
C ASP A 199 3.71 -7.49 -11.42
N GLU A 200 4.40 -8.28 -10.59
CA GLU A 200 5.60 -7.84 -9.88
C GLU A 200 6.72 -7.43 -10.85
N PHE A 201 6.91 -8.18 -11.93
CA PHE A 201 8.04 -8.05 -12.87
C PHE A 201 7.63 -7.56 -14.26
N VAL A 202 6.34 -7.30 -14.47
CA VAL A 202 5.81 -6.76 -15.73
C VAL A 202 5.18 -5.38 -15.48
N PRO A 203 5.69 -4.31 -16.11
CA PRO A 203 5.13 -2.97 -15.93
C PRO A 203 3.68 -2.88 -16.44
N LYS A 204 2.76 -2.39 -15.61
CA LYS A 204 1.34 -2.17 -15.98
C LYS A 204 0.91 -0.73 -15.76
N THR A 205 0.32 -0.12 -16.78
CA THR A 205 -0.20 1.24 -16.68
C THR A 205 -1.38 1.30 -15.70
N ASN A 206 -1.29 2.16 -14.70
CA ASN A 206 -2.37 2.52 -13.80
C ASN A 206 -3.10 3.74 -14.39
N SER A 207 -4.37 3.58 -14.75
CA SER A 207 -5.21 4.63 -15.32
C SER A 207 -6.32 5.02 -14.36
N LEU A 208 -6.40 6.30 -14.00
CA LEU A 208 -7.37 6.84 -13.07
C LEU A 208 -8.37 7.74 -13.80
N PHE A 209 -9.63 7.63 -13.42
CA PHE A 209 -10.74 8.39 -13.98
C PHE A 209 -11.50 9.11 -12.88
N LEU A 210 -11.98 10.31 -13.16
CA LEU A 210 -12.87 11.09 -12.31
C LEU A 210 -14.18 11.34 -13.06
N ASN A 211 -15.30 10.92 -12.49
CA ASN A 211 -16.64 11.04 -13.08
C ASN A 211 -16.69 10.51 -14.52
N GLY A 212 -16.01 9.38 -14.78
CA GLY A 212 -15.92 8.74 -16.09
C GLY A 212 -14.90 9.36 -17.06
N THR A 213 -14.30 10.50 -16.74
CA THR A 213 -13.30 11.18 -17.57
C THR A 213 -11.89 10.79 -17.13
N ALA A 214 -10.97 10.54 -18.07
CA ALA A 214 -9.58 10.23 -17.75
C ALA A 214 -8.94 11.40 -16.99
N LEU A 215 -8.34 11.10 -15.85
CA LEU A 215 -7.70 12.08 -14.96
C LEU A 215 -6.17 11.98 -15.05
N PHE A 216 -5.64 10.76 -14.89
CA PHE A 216 -4.20 10.54 -14.79
C PHE A 216 -3.85 9.12 -15.25
N SER A 217 -2.65 8.94 -15.81
CA SER A 217 -2.16 7.61 -16.16
C SER A 217 -0.64 7.58 -16.07
N TYR A 218 -0.10 6.51 -15.49
CA TYR A 218 1.34 6.27 -15.44
C TYR A 218 1.64 4.79 -15.23
N THR A 219 2.88 4.39 -15.53
CA THR A 219 3.35 3.02 -15.29
C THR A 219 4.29 3.03 -14.08
N PRO A 220 3.83 2.58 -12.90
CA PRO A 220 4.65 2.56 -11.69
C PRO A 220 5.74 1.50 -11.82
N TRP A 221 7.01 1.93 -11.78
CA TRP A 221 8.16 1.05 -12.03
C TRP A 221 9.42 1.54 -11.31
N ARG A 222 10.20 0.61 -10.76
CA ARG A 222 11.47 0.87 -10.07
C ARG A 222 12.58 0.03 -10.72
N ASN A 223 13.68 0.68 -11.09
CA ASN A 223 14.84 0.06 -11.73
C ASN A 223 16.15 0.22 -10.93
N ASP A 224 16.04 0.66 -9.67
CA ASP A 224 17.14 0.94 -8.76
C ASP A 224 17.31 -0.14 -7.68
N CYS A 225 16.59 -1.27 -7.75
CA CYS A 225 16.51 -2.26 -6.67
C CYS A 225 17.85 -2.88 -6.27
N GLY A 226 18.79 -3.03 -7.22
CA GLY A 226 20.15 -3.49 -6.92
C GLY A 226 20.92 -2.59 -5.92
N SER A 227 20.50 -1.34 -5.74
CA SER A 227 21.08 -0.41 -4.75
C SER A 227 20.89 -0.89 -3.30
N TYR A 228 19.89 -1.74 -3.06
CA TYR A 228 19.53 -2.24 -1.71
C TYR A 228 20.06 -3.65 -1.44
N ARG A 229 20.98 -4.17 -2.27
CA ARG A 229 21.50 -5.55 -2.18
C ARG A 229 22.03 -5.92 -0.80
N LEU A 230 22.66 -4.99 -0.09
CA LEU A 230 23.28 -5.23 1.23
C LEU A 230 22.27 -5.41 2.37
N SER A 231 21.00 -5.09 2.15
CA SER A 231 19.92 -5.37 3.10
C SER A 231 19.31 -6.75 2.89
N ASN A 232 19.68 -7.47 1.83
CA ASN A 232 18.95 -8.66 1.34
C ASN A 232 19.80 -9.95 1.41
N PRO A 233 20.27 -10.38 2.59
CA PRO A 233 21.17 -11.54 2.72
C PRO A 233 20.58 -12.85 2.18
N ALA A 234 19.27 -13.08 2.37
CA ALA A 234 18.59 -14.32 1.99
C ALA A 234 18.01 -14.30 0.56
N SER A 235 18.29 -13.25 -0.22
CA SER A 235 17.76 -13.16 -1.58
C SER A 235 18.32 -14.26 -2.47
N GLY A 236 17.45 -14.93 -3.21
CA GLY A 236 17.84 -15.94 -4.20
C GLY A 236 18.79 -15.35 -5.25
N ASN A 237 19.79 -16.13 -5.67
CA ASN A 237 20.74 -15.76 -6.70
C ASN A 237 20.53 -16.69 -7.90
N PHE A 238 20.44 -16.12 -9.10
CA PHE A 238 20.13 -16.83 -10.33
C PHE A 238 21.40 -17.09 -11.15
N SER A 239 21.32 -18.04 -12.10
CA SER A 239 22.45 -18.41 -12.97
C SER A 239 22.90 -17.29 -13.91
N ASN A 240 22.07 -16.27 -14.14
CA ASN A 240 22.42 -15.08 -14.92
C ASN A 240 23.24 -14.04 -14.12
N GLY A 241 23.58 -14.33 -12.86
CA GLY A 241 24.38 -13.46 -12.00
C GLY A 241 23.59 -12.40 -11.23
N LEU A 242 22.26 -12.33 -11.39
CA LEU A 242 21.40 -11.42 -10.64
C LEU A 242 20.85 -12.08 -9.37
N SER A 243 20.60 -11.27 -8.35
CA SER A 243 19.79 -11.66 -7.19
C SER A 243 18.33 -11.24 -7.39
N SER A 244 17.38 -11.93 -6.76
CA SER A 244 15.96 -11.52 -6.79
C SER A 244 15.76 -10.09 -6.33
N SER A 245 16.49 -9.65 -5.29
CA SER A 245 16.45 -8.27 -4.79
C SER A 245 16.90 -7.21 -5.80
N ASP A 246 17.60 -7.62 -6.87
CA ASP A 246 18.17 -6.70 -7.86
C ASP A 246 17.19 -6.41 -8.99
N LEU A 247 16.17 -7.28 -9.16
CA LEU A 247 15.22 -7.18 -10.26
C LEU A 247 14.36 -5.91 -10.14
N SER A 248 14.17 -5.25 -11.28
CA SER A 248 13.21 -4.15 -11.42
C SER A 248 11.78 -4.64 -11.20
N ARG A 249 10.93 -3.80 -10.62
CA ARG A 249 9.61 -4.19 -10.14
C ARG A 249 8.56 -3.09 -10.28
N SER A 250 7.30 -3.49 -10.22
CA SER A 250 6.12 -2.61 -10.22
C SER A 250 6.00 -1.78 -8.93
N ASN A 251 6.83 -0.75 -8.84
CA ASN A 251 6.88 0.33 -7.83
C ASN A 251 7.53 0.05 -6.47
N TRP A 252 8.20 -1.09 -6.30
CA TRP A 252 8.80 -1.42 -5.01
C TRP A 252 10.12 -2.16 -5.18
N CYS A 253 10.96 -2.07 -4.15
CA CYS A 253 12.16 -2.89 -4.03
C CYS A 253 12.21 -3.50 -2.62
N PRO A 254 12.67 -4.75 -2.46
CA PRO A 254 12.86 -5.36 -1.14
C PRO A 254 13.76 -4.51 -0.23
N GLY A 255 13.24 -4.09 0.93
CA GLY A 255 13.93 -3.20 1.85
C GLY A 255 13.66 -1.71 1.64
N THR A 256 12.57 -1.32 0.98
CA THR A 256 12.26 0.10 0.69
C THR A 256 10.81 0.50 0.99
N VAL A 257 10.60 1.81 1.13
CA VAL A 257 9.27 2.45 1.10
C VAL A 257 8.80 2.57 -0.35
N THR A 258 7.50 2.38 -0.58
CA THR A 258 6.83 2.88 -1.80
C THR A 258 6.15 4.20 -1.48
N TYR A 259 6.70 5.29 -2.02
CA TYR A 259 6.16 6.63 -1.80
C TYR A 259 4.85 6.85 -2.57
N PRO A 260 3.90 7.63 -2.02
CA PRO A 260 2.72 8.07 -2.75
C PRO A 260 3.14 9.00 -3.89
N ILE A 261 2.33 9.01 -4.94
CA ILE A 261 2.25 10.15 -5.86
C ILE A 261 1.03 11.01 -5.49
N PHE A 262 1.10 12.29 -5.80
CA PHE A 262 0.00 13.23 -5.60
C PHE A 262 -0.55 13.61 -6.97
N ILE A 263 -1.78 13.20 -7.24
CA ILE A 263 -2.46 13.47 -8.51
C ILE A 263 -3.37 14.67 -8.29
N ASP A 264 -3.08 15.77 -8.98
CA ASP A 264 -3.89 16.98 -8.92
C ASP A 264 -5.26 16.75 -9.54
N ILE A 265 -6.32 17.00 -8.77
CA ILE A 265 -7.72 16.98 -9.23
C ILE A 265 -8.22 18.41 -9.44
N GLY A 266 -7.77 19.36 -8.62
CA GLY A 266 -8.25 20.75 -8.63
C GLY A 266 -9.47 20.92 -7.73
N ASP A 267 -10.42 21.75 -8.16
CA ASP A 267 -11.61 22.04 -7.35
C ASP A 267 -12.73 21.03 -7.62
N LEU A 268 -13.37 20.56 -6.55
CA LEU A 268 -14.56 19.71 -6.60
C LEU A 268 -15.75 20.40 -5.94
N LYS A 269 -16.93 20.21 -6.51
CA LYS A 269 -18.18 20.72 -5.93
C LYS A 269 -18.71 19.78 -4.86
N ALA A 270 -19.51 20.31 -3.94
CA ALA A 270 -20.29 19.48 -3.04
C ALA A 270 -21.15 18.49 -3.84
N GLY A 271 -21.32 17.28 -3.30
CA GLY A 271 -22.10 16.21 -3.91
C GLY A 271 -21.28 14.99 -4.27
N LYS A 272 -21.85 14.16 -5.15
CA LYS A 272 -21.31 12.83 -5.47
C LYS A 272 -20.27 12.89 -6.59
N HIS A 273 -19.17 12.19 -6.38
CA HIS A 273 -18.12 11.98 -7.35
C HIS A 273 -17.70 10.52 -7.39
N THR A 274 -17.20 10.09 -8.55
CA THR A 274 -16.72 8.72 -8.74
C THR A 274 -15.27 8.73 -9.18
N VAL A 275 -14.42 7.99 -8.47
CA VAL A 275 -13.06 7.68 -8.89
C VAL A 275 -12.99 6.22 -9.31
N ARG A 276 -12.38 5.96 -10.47
CA ARG A 276 -12.12 4.61 -10.96
C ARG A 276 -10.63 4.42 -11.24
N VAL A 277 -10.08 3.30 -10.80
CA VAL A 277 -8.71 2.85 -11.06
C VAL A 277 -8.79 1.61 -11.95
N GLN A 278 -8.13 1.68 -13.10
CA GLN A 278 -8.03 0.60 -14.07
C GLN A 278 -6.56 0.22 -14.24
N ILE A 279 -6.27 -1.08 -14.15
CA ILE A 279 -4.92 -1.64 -14.34
C ILE A 279 -5.08 -2.88 -15.22
N PRO A 280 -4.29 -3.07 -16.28
CA PRO A 280 -4.35 -4.27 -17.11
C PRO A 280 -3.67 -5.46 -16.42
N GLN A 281 -4.33 -6.00 -15.38
CA GLN A 281 -3.81 -7.09 -14.56
C GLN A 281 -3.42 -8.29 -15.41
N GLY A 282 -2.26 -8.88 -15.13
CA GLY A 282 -1.81 -10.11 -15.77
C GLY A 282 -2.72 -11.30 -15.49
N GLU A 283 -2.80 -12.22 -16.45
CA GLU A 283 -3.51 -13.48 -16.28
C GLU A 283 -2.81 -14.39 -15.25
N SER A 284 -3.56 -15.34 -14.69
CA SER A 284 -3.00 -16.33 -13.77
C SER A 284 -2.25 -17.42 -14.51
N GLU A 285 -1.19 -17.95 -13.91
CA GLU A 285 -0.42 -19.09 -14.41
C GLU A 285 -0.36 -20.21 -13.37
N GLY A 286 -1.12 -21.29 -13.62
CA GLY A 286 -1.28 -22.38 -12.66
C GLY A 286 -1.93 -21.88 -11.37
N THR A 287 -1.21 -22.00 -10.25
CA THR A 287 -1.65 -21.48 -8.94
C THR A 287 -1.19 -20.05 -8.68
N SER A 288 -0.40 -19.45 -9.58
CA SER A 288 0.14 -18.10 -9.44
C SER A 288 -0.84 -17.09 -10.03
N PHE A 289 -1.02 -15.96 -9.35
CA PHE A 289 -1.93 -14.89 -9.78
C PHE A 289 -1.33 -13.52 -9.50
N SER A 290 -1.68 -12.55 -10.36
CA SER A 290 -1.30 -11.16 -10.16
C SER A 290 -2.30 -10.47 -9.24
N SER A 291 -1.82 -9.53 -8.44
CA SER A 291 -2.67 -8.67 -7.62
C SER A 291 -2.06 -7.27 -7.48
N TRP A 292 -2.90 -6.30 -7.12
CA TRP A 292 -2.49 -4.92 -6.96
C TRP A 292 -2.95 -4.37 -5.62
N ASN A 293 -1.98 -3.95 -4.82
CA ASN A 293 -2.21 -3.19 -3.60
C ASN A 293 -2.23 -1.71 -3.98
N VAL A 294 -3.41 -1.08 -3.91
CA VAL A 294 -3.62 0.34 -4.23
C VAL A 294 -4.36 1.02 -3.09
N SER A 295 -3.93 2.22 -2.72
CA SER A 295 -4.61 3.06 -1.72
C SER A 295 -4.78 4.48 -2.25
N GLY A 296 -5.89 5.12 -1.87
CA GLY A 296 -6.31 6.42 -2.37
C GLY A 296 -6.97 7.25 -1.28
N VAL A 297 -6.41 8.44 -1.04
CA VAL A 297 -6.90 9.41 -0.05
C VAL A 297 -6.97 10.77 -0.72
N LEU A 298 -8.13 11.42 -0.66
CA LEU A 298 -8.21 12.82 -1.06
C LEU A 298 -7.62 13.69 0.04
N VAL A 299 -6.77 14.62 -0.36
CA VAL A 299 -6.16 15.64 0.49
C VAL A 299 -6.55 17.00 -0.10
N TYR A 300 -7.15 17.88 0.71
CA TYR A 300 -7.70 19.15 0.23
C TYR A 300 -7.76 20.21 1.34
N ASP A 301 -8.12 21.44 0.96
CA ASP A 301 -8.26 22.59 1.87
C ASP A 301 -9.65 22.70 2.52
#